data_AF-A0A7S2G037-F1
#
_entry.id   AF-A0A7S2G037-F1
#
_cell.length_a   1.000
_cell.length_b   1.000
_cell.length_c   1.000
_cell.angle_alpha   90.00
_cell.angle_beta   90.00
_cell.angle_gamma   90.00
#
_symmetry.space_group_name_H-M   'P 1'
#
loop_
_entity.id
_entity.type
_entity.pdbx_description
1 polymer ?
#
loop_
_entity_poly.entity_id
_entity_poly.type
_entity_poly.pdbx_seq_one_letter_code
_entity_poly.pdbx_strand_id
1 'polypeptide(L)'
;ETHESSSTAIERRRSLKGGSEARSEKLCCDKCDGAHLTQKCPHFRKARDKHPDAQRRKSTRAMGGSGGNFVLRHARVVPQPGDGSCLFHSMAYCLGTGSAGSLRRAIGSFIASNPKLEIAETPMKDWIRWDSASSVEVYSRRISLGGWGGGVEMAA
;
A
#
# COMPACT_ATOMS: atom_id res chain seq x y z
N GLU A 1 -65.31 -45.51 15.32
CA GLU A 1 -65.62 -44.31 14.52
C GLU A 1 -64.63 -44.21 13.36
N THR A 2 -65.16 -43.98 12.15
CA THR A 2 -64.52 -43.48 10.88
C THR A 2 -63.37 -44.29 10.25
N HIS A 3 -63.53 -44.96 9.09
CA HIS A 3 -63.51 -44.45 7.68
C HIS A 3 -62.19 -43.71 7.34
N GLU A 4 -61.47 -43.82 6.21
CA GLU A 4 -61.60 -44.34 4.84
C GLU A 4 -60.17 -44.22 4.21
N SER A 5 -59.64 -45.22 3.51
CA SER A 5 -59.49 -45.30 2.03
C SER A 5 -58.54 -44.31 1.31
N SER A 6 -57.77 -44.89 0.37
CA SER A 6 -57.32 -44.35 -0.93
C SER A 6 -56.24 -43.27 -0.98
N SER A 7 -55.45 -43.07 -2.03
CA SER A 7 -55.03 -43.79 -3.25
C SER A 7 -54.24 -42.76 -4.08
N THR A 8 -53.22 -43.17 -4.84
CA THR A 8 -52.65 -42.49 -6.06
C THR A 8 -52.04 -41.08 -5.92
N ALA A 9 -51.12 -40.55 -6.75
CA ALA A 9 -50.18 -40.97 -7.79
C ALA A 9 -49.45 -39.67 -8.25
N ILE A 10 -48.54 -39.78 -9.23
CA ILE A 10 -48.16 -38.74 -10.21
C ILE A 10 -46.93 -37.85 -9.89
N GLU A 11 -45.81 -38.35 -10.39
CA GLU A 11 -44.76 -37.67 -11.16
C GLU A 11 -45.16 -36.29 -11.75
N ARG A 12 -44.43 -35.22 -11.40
CA ARG A 12 -44.41 -33.98 -12.19
C ARG A 12 -43.00 -33.42 -12.33
N ARG A 13 -42.41 -33.72 -13.48
CA ARG A 13 -41.37 -32.92 -14.13
C ARG A 13 -41.86 -31.47 -14.23
N ARG A 14 -41.12 -30.52 -13.65
CA ARG A 14 -41.22 -29.10 -14.02
C ARG A 14 -39.90 -28.65 -14.61
N SER A 15 -39.86 -28.76 -15.93
CA SER A 15 -39.05 -27.91 -16.79
C SER A 15 -39.47 -26.47 -16.55
N LEU A 16 -38.53 -25.63 -16.10
CA LEU A 16 -38.63 -24.18 -16.16
C LEU A 16 -37.37 -23.68 -16.87
N LYS A 17 -37.47 -23.59 -18.20
CA LYS A 17 -36.70 -22.65 -19.01
C LYS A 17 -37.18 -21.24 -18.62
N GLY A 18 -36.40 -20.56 -17.79
CA GLY A 18 -36.47 -19.12 -17.60
C GLY A 18 -35.13 -18.54 -18.07
N GLY A 19 -35.08 -18.09 -19.32
CA GLY A 19 -33.92 -17.38 -19.86
C GLY A 19 -33.76 -16.05 -19.13
N SER A 20 -32.79 -15.99 -18.23
CA SER A 20 -32.20 -14.73 -17.82
C SER A 20 -31.21 -14.33 -18.92
N GLU A 21 -31.58 -13.33 -19.71
CA GLU A 21 -30.61 -12.57 -20.48
C GLU A 21 -29.53 -12.08 -19.52
N ALA A 22 -28.37 -12.74 -19.55
CA ALA A 22 -27.22 -12.33 -18.81
C ALA A 22 -26.82 -10.95 -19.33
N ARG A 23 -27.11 -9.90 -18.54
CA ARG A 23 -26.33 -8.67 -18.58
C ARG A 23 -24.88 -9.10 -18.68
N SER A 24 -24.21 -8.71 -19.77
CA SER A 24 -22.78 -8.91 -19.94
C SER A 24 -22.10 -8.18 -18.78
N GLU A 25 -21.90 -8.88 -17.66
CA GLU A 25 -21.09 -8.41 -16.55
C GLU A 25 -19.71 -8.20 -17.14
N LYS A 26 -19.33 -6.93 -17.28
CA LYS A 26 -17.98 -6.55 -17.68
C LYS A 26 -17.05 -7.34 -16.78
N LEU A 27 -16.27 -8.26 -17.36
CA LEU A 27 -15.28 -9.02 -16.65
C LEU A 27 -14.33 -8.02 -15.98
N CYS A 28 -14.47 -7.81 -14.68
CA CYS A 28 -13.59 -6.94 -13.91
C CYS A 28 -12.63 -7.83 -13.14
N CYS A 29 -11.33 -7.62 -13.35
CA CYS A 29 -10.32 -8.38 -12.63
C CYS A 29 -10.10 -7.83 -11.23
N ASP A 30 -10.31 -8.65 -10.20
CA ASP A 30 -10.08 -8.27 -8.79
C ASP A 30 -8.60 -8.01 -8.42
N LYS A 31 -7.67 -8.17 -9.37
CA LYS A 31 -6.22 -7.97 -9.15
C LYS A 31 -5.69 -6.69 -9.78
N CYS A 32 -6.31 -6.21 -10.87
CA CYS A 32 -5.81 -5.04 -11.61
C CYS A 32 -6.92 -4.21 -12.26
N ASP A 33 -8.19 -4.49 -11.93
CA ASP A 33 -9.40 -3.83 -12.45
C ASP A 33 -9.53 -3.85 -13.99
N GLY A 34 -8.81 -4.77 -14.64
CA GLY A 34 -8.78 -4.95 -16.10
C GLY A 34 -9.95 -5.76 -16.63
N ALA A 35 -10.22 -5.62 -17.94
CA ALA A 35 -11.33 -6.27 -18.64
C ALA A 35 -11.10 -7.78 -18.92
N HIS A 36 -10.79 -8.58 -17.89
CA HIS A 36 -10.55 -10.01 -18.02
C HIS A 36 -10.87 -10.77 -16.72
N LEU A 37 -11.01 -12.09 -16.81
CA LEU A 37 -11.14 -12.94 -15.62
C LEU A 37 -9.93 -12.80 -14.70
N THR A 38 -10.15 -12.76 -13.39
CA THR A 38 -9.11 -12.67 -12.36
C THR A 38 -8.01 -13.76 -12.46
N GLN A 39 -8.37 -14.93 -12.98
CA GLN A 39 -7.43 -16.04 -13.21
C GLN A 39 -6.49 -15.84 -14.40
N LYS A 40 -6.87 -15.02 -15.38
CA LYS A 40 -6.09 -14.74 -16.60
C LYS A 40 -5.34 -13.40 -16.54
N CYS A 41 -5.13 -12.87 -15.34
CA CYS A 41 -4.50 -11.57 -15.18
C CYS A 41 -3.05 -11.58 -15.72
N PRO A 42 -2.71 -10.70 -16.69
CA PRO A 42 -1.37 -10.64 -17.26
C PRO A 42 -0.33 -10.12 -16.25
N HIS A 43 -0.78 -9.35 -15.25
CA HIS A 43 0.07 -8.77 -14.22
C HIS A 43 0.28 -9.70 -13.02
N PHE A 44 -0.75 -10.44 -12.62
CA PHE A 44 -0.78 -11.17 -11.36
C PHE A 44 -1.13 -12.65 -11.60
N ARG A 45 -0.12 -13.42 -12.01
CA ARG A 45 -0.23 -14.85 -12.31
C ARG A 45 -0.47 -15.73 -11.07
N LYS A 46 -0.18 -15.22 -9.88
CA LYS A 46 -0.41 -15.91 -8.59
C LYS A 46 -1.78 -15.57 -8.02
N ALA A 47 -2.32 -16.42 -7.15
CA ALA A 47 -3.54 -16.12 -6.40
C ALA A 47 -3.32 -14.88 -5.52
N ARG A 48 -4.32 -13.98 -5.46
CA ARG A 48 -4.23 -12.70 -4.70
C ARG A 48 -3.82 -12.97 -3.26
N ASP A 49 -4.45 -13.94 -2.61
CA ASP A 49 -4.20 -14.28 -1.19
C ASP A 49 -2.77 -14.76 -0.88
N LYS A 50 -2.02 -15.18 -1.91
CA LYS A 50 -0.62 -15.61 -1.77
C LYS A 50 0.39 -14.55 -2.23
N HIS A 51 -0.09 -13.37 -2.64
CA HIS A 51 0.79 -12.28 -3.04
C HIS A 51 1.32 -11.55 -1.79
N PRO A 52 2.62 -11.16 -1.74
CA PRO A 52 3.22 -10.51 -0.56
C PRO A 52 2.49 -9.25 -0.07
N ASP A 53 1.84 -8.50 -0.97
CA ASP A 53 1.03 -7.31 -0.62
C ASP A 53 -0.34 -7.62 0.00
N ALA A 54 -0.87 -8.83 -0.24
CA ALA A 54 -2.16 -9.31 0.22
C ALA A 54 -2.04 -10.21 1.46
N GLN A 55 -0.81 -10.64 1.78
CA GLN A 55 -0.52 -11.30 3.04
C GLN A 55 -0.64 -10.28 4.17
N ARG A 56 -1.56 -10.53 5.11
CA ARG A 56 -1.55 -9.85 6.40
C ARG A 56 -0.18 -10.14 7.02
N ARG A 57 0.66 -9.09 7.07
CA ARG A 57 2.07 -9.17 7.46
C ARG A 57 2.23 -10.11 8.67
N LYS A 58 3.21 -11.03 8.62
CA LYS A 58 3.90 -11.45 9.84
C LYS A 58 4.24 -10.14 10.51
N SER A 59 3.66 -9.84 11.67
CA SER A 59 3.81 -8.54 12.32
C SER A 59 5.30 -8.20 12.28
N THR A 60 5.68 -7.22 11.48
CA THR A 60 6.93 -6.50 11.67
C THR A 60 6.72 -5.78 12.98
N ARG A 61 6.84 -6.51 14.09
CA ARG A 61 6.63 -6.06 15.48
C ARG A 61 7.54 -4.88 15.83
N ALA A 62 8.39 -4.44 14.90
CA ALA A 62 9.41 -3.42 15.07
C ALA A 62 9.32 -2.26 14.07
N MET A 63 8.38 -2.23 13.12
CA MET A 63 8.21 -1.04 12.25
C MET A 63 7.22 -0.08 12.91
N GLY A 64 7.76 0.89 13.67
CA GLY A 64 6.98 1.91 14.37
C GLY A 64 6.35 1.48 15.69
N GLY A 65 6.80 0.36 16.28
CA GLY A 65 6.46 0.06 17.68
C GLY A 65 6.94 1.20 18.58
N SER A 66 6.19 1.56 19.64
CA SER A 66 6.74 2.47 20.64
C SER A 66 8.00 1.78 21.16
N GLY A 67 9.18 2.38 20.99
CA GLY A 67 10.45 1.82 21.45
C GLY A 67 10.56 1.81 22.99
N GLY A 68 9.46 1.52 23.69
CA GLY A 68 9.22 1.86 25.08
C GLY A 68 8.88 3.34 25.28
N ASN A 69 8.63 3.69 26.53
CA ASN A 69 8.61 5.08 26.97
C ASN A 69 10.04 5.45 27.39
N PHE A 70 10.69 6.34 26.66
CA PHE A 70 11.98 6.90 27.03
C PHE A 70 11.82 8.38 27.37
N VAL A 71 12.31 8.80 28.53
CA VAL A 71 12.28 10.20 28.96
C VAL A 71 13.65 10.82 28.77
N LEU A 72 13.77 11.69 27.77
CA LEU A 72 14.93 12.55 27.59
C LEU A 72 14.90 13.68 28.64
N ARG A 73 15.76 13.60 29.67
CA ARG A 73 15.80 14.58 30.78
C ARG A 73 16.46 15.91 30.43
N HIS A 74 17.32 15.94 29.42
CA HIS A 74 18.10 17.11 29.02
C HIS A 74 17.96 17.43 27.52
N ALA A 75 16.78 17.17 26.96
CA ALA A 75 16.51 17.57 25.58
C ALA A 75 16.35 19.09 25.47
N ARG A 76 16.91 19.65 24.39
CA ARG A 76 16.67 21.03 23.99
C ARG A 76 15.80 21.03 22.75
N VAL A 77 14.65 21.71 22.81
CA VAL A 77 13.81 21.94 21.64
C VAL A 77 14.39 23.09 20.82
N VAL A 78 14.65 22.86 19.54
CA VAL A 78 15.12 23.89 18.61
C VAL A 78 14.02 24.14 17.59
N PRO A 79 13.35 25.31 17.62
CA PRO A 79 12.27 25.61 16.69
C PRO A 79 12.81 25.65 15.25
N GLN A 80 12.07 25.07 14.33
CA GLN A 80 12.36 25.07 12.90
C GLN A 80 11.29 25.86 12.13
N PRO A 81 11.60 26.38 10.93
CA PRO A 81 10.61 27.05 10.08
C PRO A 81 9.40 26.17 9.76
N GLY A 82 8.21 26.77 9.77
CA GLY A 82 6.92 26.12 9.48
C GLY A 82 6.54 26.12 7.99
N ASP A 83 7.52 26.10 7.09
CA ASP A 83 7.34 26.26 5.63
C ASP A 83 7.04 24.94 4.88
N GLY A 84 6.66 23.88 5.61
CA GLY A 84 6.46 22.54 5.04
C GLY A 84 7.75 21.76 4.74
N SER A 85 8.93 22.30 5.10
CA SER A 85 10.22 21.61 5.04
C SER A 85 10.83 21.36 6.42
N CYS A 86 10.01 21.37 7.48
CA CYS A 86 10.46 21.27 8.88
C CYS A 86 11.33 20.04 9.17
N LEU A 87 11.05 18.87 8.57
CA LEU A 87 11.90 17.68 8.69
C LEU A 87 13.32 17.97 8.18
N PHE A 88 13.43 18.54 6.98
CA PHE A 88 14.71 18.83 6.34
C PHE A 88 15.47 19.93 7.08
N HIS A 89 14.77 20.94 7.61
CA HIS A 89 15.37 21.94 8.50
C HIS A 89 15.95 21.28 9.76
N SER A 90 15.18 20.39 10.40
CA SER A 90 15.62 19.65 11.58
C SER A 90 16.85 18.78 11.29
N MET A 91 16.83 18.03 10.18
CA MET A 91 17.95 17.18 9.77
C MET A 91 19.18 18.00 9.40
N ALA A 92 19.03 19.06 8.60
CA ALA A 92 20.15 19.94 8.24
C ALA A 92 20.81 20.56 9.47
N TYR A 93 20.00 21.00 10.44
CA TYR A 93 20.48 21.51 11.73
C TYR A 93 21.27 20.45 12.50
N CYS A 94 20.72 19.23 12.66
CA CYS A 94 21.35 18.16 13.44
C CYS A 94 22.59 17.57 12.77
N LEU A 95 22.63 17.51 11.44
CA LEU A 95 23.79 17.04 10.67
C LEU A 95 24.88 18.12 10.52
N GLY A 96 24.54 19.38 10.78
CA GLY A 96 25.45 20.51 10.55
C GLY A 96 25.70 20.76 9.06
N THR A 97 24.76 20.38 8.17
CA THR A 97 24.95 20.41 6.72
C THR A 97 23.94 21.30 6.01
N GLY A 98 24.45 22.26 5.23
CA GLY A 98 23.69 22.97 4.19
C GLY A 98 22.38 23.61 4.66
N SER A 99 21.41 23.65 3.75
CA SER A 99 20.04 24.10 4.01
C SER A 99 19.04 22.98 3.78
N ALA A 100 17.82 23.13 4.29
CA ALA A 100 16.70 22.22 3.98
C ALA A 100 16.53 21.98 2.48
N GLY A 101 16.65 23.03 1.66
CA GLY A 101 16.52 22.92 0.21
C GLY A 101 17.63 22.10 -0.45
N SER A 102 18.89 22.28 -0.02
CA SER A 102 20.00 21.47 -0.56
C SER A 102 19.91 20.02 -0.11
N LEU A 103 19.58 19.79 1.17
CA LEU A 103 19.44 18.44 1.72
C LEU A 103 18.32 17.66 1.04
N ARG A 104 17.17 18.31 0.84
CA ARG A 104 16.03 17.75 0.13
C ARG A 104 16.37 17.29 -1.30
N ARG A 105 17.10 18.11 -2.06
CA ARG A 105 17.56 17.75 -3.41
C ARG A 105 18.55 16.59 -3.38
N ALA A 106 19.43 16.55 -2.38
CA ALA A 106 20.37 15.45 -2.21
C ALA A 106 19.64 14.13 -1.91
N ILE A 107 18.68 14.15 -0.98
CA ILE A 107 17.84 12.98 -0.64
C ILE A 107 17.03 12.51 -1.85
N GLY A 108 16.35 13.42 -2.55
CA GLY A 108 15.60 13.03 -3.74
C GLY A 108 16.50 12.42 -4.84
N SER A 109 17.70 12.97 -5.05
CA SER A 109 18.68 12.40 -5.99
C SER A 109 19.19 11.03 -5.54
N PHE A 110 19.41 10.86 -4.24
CA PHE A 110 19.80 9.58 -3.65
C PHE A 110 18.72 8.53 -3.85
N ILE A 111 17.46 8.87 -3.55
CA ILE A 111 16.31 7.99 -3.75
C ILE A 111 16.19 7.56 -5.21
N ALA A 112 16.28 8.50 -6.15
CA ALA A 112 16.21 8.21 -7.58
C ALA A 112 17.31 7.24 -8.05
N SER A 113 18.50 7.36 -7.46
CA SER A 113 19.67 6.54 -7.84
C SER A 113 19.69 5.17 -7.15
N ASN A 114 18.94 5.00 -6.06
CA ASN A 114 19.01 3.81 -5.20
C ASN A 114 17.65 3.09 -5.01
N PRO A 115 16.84 2.86 -6.05
CA PRO A 115 15.50 2.26 -5.89
C PRO A 115 15.52 0.83 -5.32
N LYS A 116 16.66 0.14 -5.43
CA LYS A 116 16.86 -1.24 -4.97
C LYS A 116 17.57 -1.34 -3.63
N LEU A 117 18.02 -0.22 -3.05
CA LEU A 117 18.62 -0.22 -1.72
C LEU A 117 17.58 -0.75 -0.71
N GLU A 118 17.99 -1.70 0.12
CA GLU A 118 17.09 -2.30 1.10
C GLU A 118 17.11 -1.52 2.41
N ILE A 119 15.93 -1.14 2.87
CA ILE A 119 15.67 -0.57 4.19
C ILE A 119 14.85 -1.62 4.94
N ALA A 120 15.44 -2.20 5.99
CA ALA A 120 14.83 -3.29 6.75
C ALA A 120 14.31 -4.43 5.85
N GLU A 121 15.21 -5.00 5.03
CA GLU A 121 14.93 -6.13 4.11
C GLU A 121 13.88 -5.82 3.03
N THR A 122 13.53 -4.55 2.84
CA THR A 122 12.55 -4.11 1.85
C THR A 122 13.18 -3.05 0.94
N PRO A 123 13.13 -3.22 -0.39
CA PRO A 123 13.63 -2.23 -1.34
C PRO A 123 12.96 -0.86 -1.18
N MET A 124 13.74 0.21 -1.30
CA MET A 124 13.29 1.60 -1.21
C MET A 124 12.11 1.92 -2.15
N LYS A 125 12.12 1.37 -3.36
CA LYS A 125 10.99 1.53 -4.31
C LYS A 125 9.65 1.01 -3.74
N ASP A 126 9.70 -0.03 -2.91
CA ASP A 126 8.51 -0.64 -2.33
C ASP A 126 8.02 0.20 -1.14
N TRP A 127 8.94 0.75 -0.34
CA TRP A 127 8.62 1.79 0.66
C TRP A 127 7.89 2.98 0.05
N ILE A 128 8.42 3.53 -1.05
CA ILE A 128 7.82 4.67 -1.76
C ILE A 128 6.45 4.31 -2.31
N ARG A 129 6.31 3.14 -2.91
CA ARG A 129 5.04 2.67 -3.47
C ARG A 129 3.98 2.53 -2.38
N TRP A 130 4.34 2.04 -1.20
CA TRP A 130 3.41 1.88 -0.08
C TRP A 130 3.04 3.20 0.58
N ASP A 131 3.97 4.14 0.71
CA ASP A 131 3.74 5.44 1.35
C ASP A 131 2.93 6.39 0.45
N SER A 132 3.22 6.41 -0.85
CA SER A 132 2.79 7.48 -1.75
C SER A 132 1.96 7.04 -2.95
N ALA A 133 1.78 5.73 -3.17
CA ALA A 133 1.17 5.16 -4.37
C ALA A 133 1.77 5.70 -5.69
N SER A 134 3.06 6.06 -5.69
CA SER A 134 3.75 6.66 -6.84
C SER A 134 5.02 5.90 -7.22
N SER A 135 5.58 6.20 -8.40
CA SER A 135 6.88 5.66 -8.84
C SER A 135 8.03 6.38 -8.15
N VAL A 136 9.21 5.77 -8.14
CA VAL A 136 10.42 6.36 -7.54
C VAL A 136 10.76 7.68 -8.21
N GLU A 137 10.61 7.79 -9.52
CA GLU A 137 10.91 8.99 -10.30
C GLU A 137 9.95 10.13 -9.94
N VAL A 138 8.65 9.83 -9.85
CA VAL A 138 7.64 10.83 -9.46
C VAL A 138 7.88 11.28 -8.02
N TYR A 139 8.13 10.34 -7.12
CA TYR A 139 8.36 10.61 -5.70
C TYR A 139 9.62 11.44 -5.48
N SER A 140 10.77 11.02 -6.04
CA SER A 140 12.06 11.69 -5.91
C SER A 140 12.03 13.11 -6.48
N ARG A 141 11.38 13.31 -7.64
CA ARG A 141 11.20 14.64 -8.22
C ARG A 141 10.33 15.52 -7.33
N ARG A 142 9.20 14.99 -6.85
CA ARG A 142 8.30 15.71 -5.94
C ARG A 142 9.06 16.14 -4.70
N ILE A 143 9.66 15.18 -3.98
CA ILE A 143 10.30 15.46 -2.71
C ILE A 143 11.47 16.42 -2.88
N SER A 144 12.22 16.35 -3.98
CA SER A 144 13.33 17.29 -4.28
C SER A 144 12.88 18.76 -4.38
N LEU A 145 11.64 19.01 -4.79
CA LEU A 145 11.09 20.35 -5.04
C LEU A 145 10.26 20.86 -3.86
N GLY A 146 9.50 19.97 -3.19
CA GLY A 146 8.63 20.35 -2.09
C GLY A 146 7.82 19.19 -1.53
N GLY A 147 6.86 19.51 -0.66
CA GLY A 147 6.04 18.52 0.04
C GLY A 147 6.65 18.07 1.37
N TRP A 148 5.83 17.48 2.23
CA TRP A 148 6.26 17.10 3.57
C TRP A 148 7.09 15.82 3.51
N GLY A 149 8.23 15.82 4.20
CA GLY A 149 9.04 14.62 4.36
C GLY A 149 8.53 13.76 5.51
N GLY A 150 8.95 12.50 5.55
CA GLY A 150 8.58 11.54 6.57
C GLY A 150 9.60 10.42 6.71
N GLY A 151 9.10 9.21 6.97
CA GLY A 151 9.96 8.05 7.26
C GLY A 151 10.87 7.64 6.10
N VAL A 152 10.44 7.85 4.85
CA VAL A 152 11.24 7.51 3.68
C VAL A 152 12.49 8.39 3.61
N GLU A 153 12.36 9.71 3.77
CA GLU A 153 13.52 10.62 3.76
C GLU A 153 14.44 10.47 4.96
N MET A 154 13.90 10.03 6.11
CA MET A 154 14.74 9.73 7.29
C MET A 154 15.56 8.44 7.11
N ALA A 155 15.11 7.53 6.25
CA ALA A 155 15.77 6.25 6.01
C ALA A 155 16.69 6.25 4.77
N ALA A 156 16.64 7.31 3.97
CA ALA A 156 17.44 7.52 2.76
C ALA A 156 18.76 8.24 3.09
#